data_AF-A0AAV3R1U4-F1
#
_entry.id   AF-A0AAV3R1U4-F1
#
_cell.length_a   1.000
_cell.length_b   1.000
_cell.length_c   1.000
_cell.angle_alpha   90.00
_cell.angle_beta   90.00
_cell.angle_gamma   90.00
#
_symmetry.space_group_name_H-M   'P 1'
#
loop_
_entity.id
_entity.type
_entity.pdbx_description
1 polymer ?
#
loop_
_entity_poly.entity_id
_entity_poly.type
_entity_poly.pdbx_seq_one_letter_code
_entity_poly.pdbx_strand_id
1 'polypeptide(L)'
;MQSRLDKCFRNFDDFLERVIDEHLDPQTPKPERDDIIDILLGLSKDETAPISLTRDQIKAITFDILIAGTDTSSLTTIWAMAELAKNSRIMQKVQGEIRVQVGKKSMVEVDDIDNLNYLKMVVKKTFRVHPTTPLLLPRVTMRPYKC
;
A
#
# COMPACT_ATOMS: atom_id res chain seq x y z
N MET A 1 -19.34 -0.95 19.92
CA MET A 1 -18.48 -1.28 18.75
C MET A 1 -18.84 -0.42 17.55
N GLN A 2 -20.13 -0.30 17.21
CA GLN A 2 -20.63 0.52 16.10
C GLN A 2 -20.22 2.00 16.19
N SER A 3 -20.42 2.64 17.35
CA SER A 3 -20.01 4.04 17.56
C SER A 3 -18.52 4.32 17.33
N ARG A 4 -17.64 3.33 17.59
CA ARG A 4 -16.20 3.44 17.33
C ARG A 4 -15.87 3.33 15.85
N LEU A 5 -16.56 2.42 15.14
CA LEU A 5 -16.44 2.28 13.69
C LEU A 5 -16.91 3.56 12.99
N ASP A 6 -18.10 4.05 13.34
CA ASP A 6 -18.67 5.25 12.72
C ASP A 6 -17.76 6.47 12.95
N LYS A 7 -17.14 6.57 14.13
CA LYS A 7 -16.15 7.61 14.42
C LYS A 7 -14.90 7.45 13.55
N CYS A 8 -14.42 6.23 13.34
CA CYS A 8 -13.28 5.95 12.47
C CYS A 8 -13.58 6.36 11.02
N PHE A 9 -14.74 5.96 10.50
CA PHE A 9 -15.19 6.33 9.15
C PHE A 9 -15.28 7.85 8.99
N ARG A 10 -15.90 8.56 9.93
CA ARG A 10 -15.94 10.04 9.89
C ARG A 10 -14.55 10.67 9.88
N ASN A 11 -13.65 10.20 10.74
CA ASN A 11 -12.29 10.75 10.78
C ASN A 11 -11.53 10.54 9.46
N PHE A 12 -11.71 9.39 8.79
CA PHE A 12 -11.10 9.13 7.49
C PHE A 12 -11.76 9.95 6.38
N ASP A 13 -13.08 10.07 6.41
CA ASP A 13 -13.83 10.90 5.46
C ASP A 13 -13.38 12.36 5.57
N ASP A 14 -13.36 12.93 6.78
CA ASP A 14 -12.87 14.29 7.06
C ASP A 14 -11.40 14.49 6.65
N PHE A 15 -10.58 13.44 6.73
CA PHE A 15 -9.19 13.49 6.27
C PHE A 15 -9.11 13.53 4.75
N LEU A 16 -9.82 12.64 4.06
CA LEU A 16 -9.80 12.57 2.59
C LEU A 16 -10.46 13.79 1.95
N GLU A 17 -11.49 14.35 2.59
CA GLU A 17 -12.07 15.63 2.17
C GLU A 17 -11.03 16.75 2.17
N ARG A 18 -10.28 16.89 3.27
CA ARG A 18 -9.20 17.87 3.37
C ARG A 18 -8.11 17.66 2.34
N VAL A 19 -7.72 16.41 2.10
CA VAL A 19 -6.74 16.07 1.04
C VAL A 19 -7.26 16.55 -0.31
N ILE A 20 -8.51 16.25 -0.67
CA ILE A 20 -9.05 16.71 -1.96
C ILE A 20 -9.12 18.24 -2.04
N ASP A 21 -9.53 18.91 -0.95
CA ASP A 21 -9.58 20.37 -0.91
C ASP A 21 -8.20 21.01 -1.11
N GLU A 22 -7.15 20.44 -0.50
CA GLU A 22 -5.76 20.89 -0.70
C GLU A 22 -5.31 20.78 -2.17
N HIS A 23 -5.73 19.73 -2.89
CA HIS A 23 -5.41 19.56 -4.32
C HIS A 23 -6.24 20.45 -5.25
N LEU A 24 -7.42 20.89 -4.79
CA LEU A 24 -8.27 21.83 -5.53
C LEU A 24 -7.91 23.30 -5.26
N ASP A 25 -7.24 23.60 -4.15
CA ASP A 25 -6.85 24.96 -3.80
C ASP A 25 -5.80 25.52 -4.78
N PRO A 26 -6.12 26.57 -5.54
CA PRO A 26 -5.18 27.20 -6.47
C PRO A 26 -3.99 27.89 -5.77
N GLN A 27 -4.06 28.14 -4.46
CA GLN A 27 -2.97 28.70 -3.67
C GLN A 27 -1.94 27.63 -3.24
N THR A 28 -2.30 26.35 -3.30
CA THR A 28 -1.37 25.27 -2.98
C THR A 28 -0.32 25.16 -4.09
N PRO A 29 0.99 25.20 -3.77
CA PRO A 29 2.04 24.95 -4.74
C PRO A 29 1.86 23.56 -5.35
N LYS A 30 1.60 23.51 -6.65
CA LYS A 30 1.45 22.23 -7.34
C LYS A 30 2.80 21.54 -7.49
N PRO A 31 2.90 20.24 -7.22
CA PRO A 31 4.11 19.48 -7.49
C PRO A 31 4.44 19.50 -8.99
N GLU A 32 5.71 19.26 -9.33
CA GLU A 32 6.16 19.17 -10.73
C GLU A 32 5.49 17.99 -11.48
N ARG A 33 4.98 17.01 -10.74
CA ARG A 33 4.27 15.85 -11.26
C ARG A 33 2.97 15.66 -10.51
N ASP A 34 1.89 15.55 -11.28
CA ASP A 34 0.56 15.19 -10.78
C ASP A 34 0.61 13.86 -10.03
N ASP A 35 -0.04 13.82 -8.87
CA ASP A 35 -0.22 12.58 -8.13
C ASP A 35 -1.54 11.87 -8.49
N ILE A 36 -1.83 10.76 -7.81
CA ILE A 36 -3.02 9.95 -8.09
C ILE A 36 -4.30 10.77 -7.87
N ILE A 37 -4.34 11.68 -6.90
CA ILE A 37 -5.52 12.50 -6.60
C ILE A 37 -5.73 13.50 -7.73
N ASP A 38 -4.67 14.15 -8.20
CA ASP A 38 -4.72 15.06 -9.36
C ASP A 38 -5.26 14.35 -10.61
N ILE A 39 -4.78 13.13 -10.86
CA ILE A 39 -5.23 12.30 -11.99
C ILE A 39 -6.73 11.96 -11.86
N LEU A 40 -7.18 11.52 -10.69
CA LEU A 40 -8.58 11.19 -10.43
C LEU A 40 -9.50 12.42 -10.56
N LEU A 41 -9.04 13.59 -10.11
CA LEU A 41 -9.75 14.86 -10.28
C LEU A 41 -9.79 15.31 -11.74
N GLY A 42 -8.73 15.06 -12.51
CA GLY A 42 -8.70 15.27 -13.96
C GLY A 42 -9.76 14.42 -14.67
N LEU A 43 -9.82 13.12 -14.35
CA LEU A 43 -10.82 12.20 -14.90
C LEU A 43 -12.26 12.58 -14.51
N SER A 44 -12.47 13.15 -13.32
CA SER A 44 -13.77 13.65 -12.89
C SER A 44 -14.30 14.81 -13.76
N LYS A 45 -13.38 15.63 -14.30
CA LYS A 45 -13.68 16.82 -15.11
C LYS A 45 -13.72 16.53 -16.62
N ASP A 46 -13.30 15.35 -17.05
CA ASP A 46 -13.28 14.97 -18.45
C ASP A 46 -14.68 14.50 -18.92
N GLU A 47 -15.38 15.37 -19.64
CA GLU A 47 -16.70 15.10 -20.21
C GLU A 47 -16.69 14.02 -21.31
N THR A 48 -15.51 13.68 -21.84
CA THR A 48 -15.34 12.64 -22.87
C THR A 48 -15.02 11.27 -22.27
N ALA A 49 -14.72 11.21 -20.96
CA ALA A 49 -14.40 9.97 -20.29
C ALA A 49 -15.64 9.04 -20.21
N PRO A 50 -15.48 7.73 -20.43
CA PRO A 50 -16.59 6.77 -20.33
C PRO A 50 -17.13 6.62 -18.90
N ILE A 51 -16.42 7.16 -17.90
CA ILE A 51 -16.75 7.11 -16.48
C ILE A 51 -16.53 8.51 -15.91
N SER A 52 -17.59 9.12 -15.38
CA SER A 52 -17.49 10.34 -14.57
C SER A 52 -17.34 9.96 -13.10
N LEU A 53 -16.21 10.32 -12.49
CA LEU A 53 -15.94 10.04 -11.08
C LEU A 53 -16.57 11.13 -10.19
N THR A 54 -17.39 10.70 -9.25
CA THR A 54 -17.87 11.55 -8.15
C THR A 54 -16.80 11.72 -7.09
N ARG A 55 -16.91 12.79 -6.29
CA ARG A 55 -16.00 13.06 -5.18
C ARG A 55 -15.92 11.90 -4.17
N ASP A 56 -17.06 11.29 -3.84
CA ASP A 56 -17.11 10.12 -2.95
C ASP A 56 -16.39 8.90 -3.53
N GLN A 57 -16.45 8.69 -4.84
CA GLN A 57 -15.69 7.64 -5.52
C GLN A 57 -14.19 7.91 -5.49
N ILE A 58 -13.77 9.17 -5.64
CA ILE A 58 -12.35 9.56 -5.50
C ILE A 58 -11.87 9.24 -4.08
N LYS A 59 -12.62 9.66 -3.05
CA LYS A 59 -12.30 9.32 -1.65
C LYS A 59 -12.21 7.80 -1.45
N ALA A 60 -13.18 7.04 -1.96
CA ALA A 60 -13.21 5.59 -1.83
C ALA A 60 -11.97 4.91 -2.47
N ILE A 61 -11.62 5.31 -3.69
CA ILE A 61 -10.42 4.78 -4.39
C ILE A 61 -9.15 5.11 -3.60
N THR A 62 -9.01 6.35 -3.13
CA THR A 62 -7.85 6.77 -2.33
C THR A 62 -7.75 5.99 -1.03
N PHE A 63 -8.88 5.78 -0.34
CA PHE A 63 -8.96 5.00 0.87
C PHE A 63 -8.55 3.54 0.64
N ASP A 64 -9.05 2.92 -0.42
CA ASP A 64 -8.73 1.54 -0.78
C ASP A 64 -7.22 1.36 -1.03
N ILE A 65 -6.58 2.29 -1.77
CA ILE A 65 -5.13 2.26 -2.02
C ILE A 65 -4.35 2.37 -0.70
N LEU A 66 -4.73 3.31 0.17
CA LEU A 66 -4.04 3.55 1.45
C LEU A 66 -4.14 2.34 2.38
N ILE A 67 -5.32 1.76 2.56
CA ILE A 67 -5.51 0.59 3.41
C ILE A 67 -4.78 -0.62 2.85
N ALA A 68 -4.97 -0.90 1.55
CA ALA A 68 -4.34 -2.06 0.92
C ALA A 68 -2.81 -2.00 1.01
N GLY A 69 -2.22 -0.81 0.86
CA GLY A 69 -0.77 -0.62 0.93
C GLY A 69 -0.22 -0.60 2.37
N THR A 70 -0.92 0.02 3.31
CA THR A 70 -0.37 0.30 4.66
C THR A 70 -0.46 -0.91 5.58
N ASP A 71 -1.65 -1.49 5.74
CA ASP A 71 -1.89 -2.55 6.72
C ASP A 71 -1.13 -3.83 6.34
N THR A 72 -1.21 -4.23 5.06
CA THR A 72 -0.54 -5.44 4.57
C THR A 72 0.99 -5.34 4.63
N SER A 73 1.56 -4.20 4.24
CA SER A 73 3.03 -4.01 4.24
C SER A 73 3.60 -3.90 5.65
N SER A 74 2.89 -3.19 6.55
CA SER A 74 3.32 -3.05 7.94
C SER A 74 3.31 -4.39 8.67
N LEU A 75 2.24 -5.19 8.54
CA LEU A 75 2.16 -6.52 9.13
C LEU A 75 3.25 -7.45 8.60
N THR A 76 3.51 -7.42 7.29
CA THR A 76 4.58 -8.21 6.67
C THR A 76 5.95 -7.84 7.26
N THR A 77 6.21 -6.54 7.42
CA THR A 77 7.47 -6.04 7.98
C THR A 77 7.63 -6.44 9.45
N ILE A 78 6.57 -6.30 10.25
CA ILE A 78 6.55 -6.69 11.66
C ILE A 78 6.91 -8.18 11.80
N TRP A 79 6.25 -9.05 11.03
CA TRP A 79 6.53 -10.49 11.09
C TRP A 79 7.92 -10.84 10.58
N ALA A 80 8.39 -10.21 9.51
CA ALA A 80 9.75 -10.42 9.01
C ALA A 80 10.79 -10.05 10.07
N MET A 81 10.64 -8.89 10.72
CA MET A 81 11.55 -8.44 11.78
C MET A 81 11.48 -9.35 13.01
N ALA A 82 10.28 -9.80 13.41
CA ALA A 82 10.11 -10.74 14.51
C ALA A 82 10.82 -12.08 14.25
N GLU A 83 10.68 -12.66 13.05
CA GLU A 83 11.33 -13.91 12.67
C GLU A 83 12.86 -13.77 12.57
N LEU A 84 13.35 -12.63 12.09
CA LEU A 84 14.79 -12.33 12.03
C LEU A 84 15.38 -12.13 13.43
N ALA A 85 14.69 -11.39 14.30
CA ALA A 85 15.12 -11.16 15.69
C ALA A 85 15.20 -12.48 16.48
N LYS A 86 14.27 -13.41 16.21
CA LYS A 86 14.28 -14.75 16.82
C LYS A 86 15.41 -15.64 16.30
N ASN A 87 15.91 -15.43 15.07
CA ASN A 87 16.92 -16.26 14.42
C ASN A 87 18.16 -15.45 14.02
N SER A 88 19.04 -15.18 15.00
CA SER A 88 20.26 -14.37 14.83
C SER A 88 21.15 -14.82 13.66
N ARG A 89 21.26 -16.13 13.40
CA ARG A 89 22.01 -16.69 12.27
C ARG A 89 21.44 -16.26 10.91
N ILE A 90 20.12 -16.26 10.76
CA ILE A 90 19.46 -15.84 9.51
C ILE A 90 19.62 -14.33 9.35
N MET A 91 19.44 -13.56 10.42
CA MET A 91 19.64 -12.11 10.42
C MET A 91 21.06 -11.71 10.01
N GLN A 92 22.09 -12.37 10.56
CA GLN A 92 23.48 -12.14 10.16
C GLN A 92 23.70 -12.45 8.68
N LYS A 93 23.08 -13.51 8.14
CA LYS A 93 23.20 -13.87 6.73
C LYS A 93 22.56 -12.84 5.80
N VAL A 94 21.38 -12.31 6.16
CA VAL A 94 20.72 -11.22 5.41
C VAL A 94 21.56 -9.95 5.46
N GLN A 95 22.04 -9.55 6.64
CA GLN A 95 22.91 -8.38 6.78
C GLN A 95 24.21 -8.54 5.98
N GLY A 96 24.77 -9.76 5.95
CA GLY A 96 25.93 -10.09 5.14
C GLY A 96 25.66 -9.94 3.64
N GLU A 97 24.55 -10.47 3.13
CA GLU A 97 24.14 -10.28 1.74
C GLU A 97 24.01 -8.79 1.39
N ILE A 98 23.30 -8.02 2.22
CA ILE A 98 23.10 -6.59 1.97
C ILE A 98 24.43 -5.84 1.92
N ARG A 99 25.34 -6.08 2.88
CA ARG A 99 26.66 -5.43 2.90
C ARG A 99 27.53 -5.80 1.69
N VAL A 100 27.40 -7.01 1.16
CA VAL A 100 28.14 -7.45 -0.03
C VAL A 100 27.57 -6.86 -1.31
N GLN A 101 26.24 -6.88 -1.48
CA GLN A 101 25.59 -6.46 -2.73
C GLN A 101 25.45 -4.93 -2.85
N VAL A 102 25.12 -4.25 -1.74
CA VAL A 102 24.93 -2.78 -1.71
C VAL A 102 26.25 -2.04 -1.47
N GLY A 103 27.22 -2.72 -0.83
CA GLY A 103 28.55 -2.18 -0.59
C GLY A 103 28.55 -0.97 0.36
N LYS A 104 29.16 0.14 -0.09
CA LYS A 104 29.34 1.38 0.70
C LYS A 104 28.29 2.46 0.40
N LYS A 105 27.24 2.16 -0.37
CA LYS A 105 26.16 3.14 -0.61
C LYS A 105 25.54 3.54 0.73
N SER A 106 25.22 4.83 0.87
CA SER A 106 24.52 5.35 2.06
C SER A 106 23.05 4.92 2.10
N MET A 107 22.46 4.64 0.93
CA MET A 107 21.05 4.24 0.78
C MET A 107 20.92 3.13 -0.27
N VAL A 108 19.96 2.24 -0.05
CA VAL A 108 19.60 1.16 -0.98
C VAL A 108 18.67 1.73 -2.05
N GLU A 109 18.95 1.44 -3.32
CA GLU A 109 18.10 1.81 -4.45
C GLU A 109 17.23 0.62 -4.88
N VAL A 110 16.17 0.89 -5.65
CA VAL A 110 15.25 -0.15 -6.14
C VAL A 110 15.99 -1.21 -6.96
N ASP A 111 16.95 -0.79 -7.79
CA ASP A 111 17.74 -1.68 -8.64
C ASP A 111 18.66 -2.61 -7.82
N ASP A 112 19.06 -2.22 -6.61
CA ASP A 112 19.89 -3.07 -5.74
C ASP A 112 19.10 -4.29 -5.24
N ILE A 113 17.77 -4.18 -5.13
CA ILE A 113 16.87 -5.24 -4.65
C ILE A 113 17.01 -6.49 -5.52
N ASP A 114 17.34 -6.33 -6.80
CA ASP A 114 17.42 -7.46 -7.71
C ASP A 114 18.46 -8.49 -7.31
N ASN A 115 19.56 -8.03 -6.73
CA ASN A 115 20.66 -8.87 -6.28
C ASN A 115 20.48 -9.43 -4.85
N LEU A 116 19.47 -8.97 -4.10
CA LEU A 116 19.19 -9.40 -2.72
C LEU A 116 18.35 -10.68 -2.66
N ASN A 117 18.90 -11.76 -3.19
CA ASN A 117 18.20 -13.05 -3.35
C ASN A 117 17.79 -13.70 -2.03
N TYR A 118 18.65 -13.66 -1.01
CA TYR A 118 18.38 -14.23 0.30
C TYR A 118 17.35 -13.39 1.06
N LEU A 119 17.40 -12.06 0.98
CA LEU A 119 16.33 -11.19 1.50
C LEU A 119 14.98 -11.52 0.85
N LYS A 120 14.93 -11.69 -0.48
CA LYS A 120 13.71 -12.14 -1.19
C LYS A 120 13.20 -13.48 -0.65
N MET A 121 14.09 -14.43 -0.33
CA MET A 121 13.71 -15.71 0.29
C MET A 121 13.13 -15.53 1.69
N VAL A 122 13.70 -14.62 2.50
CA VAL A 122 13.17 -14.31 3.84
C VAL A 122 11.77 -13.74 3.73
N VAL A 123 11.53 -12.76 2.85
CA VAL A 123 10.19 -12.18 2.65
C VAL A 123 9.19 -13.25 2.21
N LYS A 124 9.55 -14.11 1.25
CA LYS A 124 8.71 -15.24 0.82
C LYS A 124 8.43 -16.22 1.96
N LYS A 125 9.42 -16.48 2.82
CA LYS A 125 9.26 -17.35 3.99
C LYS A 125 8.30 -16.73 5.01
N THR A 126 8.38 -15.42 5.22
CA THR A 126 7.45 -14.67 6.07
C THR A 126 6.02 -14.81 5.55
N PHE A 127 5.76 -14.55 4.26
CA PHE A 127 4.42 -14.73 3.69
C PHE A 127 3.86 -16.15 3.84
N ARG A 128 4.72 -17.17 3.74
CA ARG A 128 4.30 -18.58 3.89
C ARG A 128 3.91 -18.94 5.33
N VAL A 129 4.54 -18.32 6.33
CA VAL A 129 4.29 -18.62 7.75
C VAL A 129 3.22 -17.70 8.33
N HIS A 130 3.27 -16.42 7.95
CA HIS A 130 2.44 -15.34 8.47
C HIS A 130 1.74 -14.62 7.30
N PRO A 131 0.77 -15.26 6.64
CA PRO A 131 0.00 -14.61 5.57
C PRO A 131 -0.84 -13.46 6.15
N THR A 132 -0.70 -12.25 5.60
CA THR A 132 -1.44 -11.06 6.04
C THR A 132 -2.93 -11.12 5.71
N THR A 133 -3.30 -11.84 4.65
CA THR A 133 -4.69 -12.00 4.21
C THR A 133 -5.02 -13.48 3.97
N PRO A 134 -5.09 -14.33 5.02
CA PRO A 134 -5.17 -15.80 4.86
C PRO A 134 -6.43 -16.30 4.17
N LEU A 135 -7.55 -15.57 4.28
CA LEU A 135 -8.84 -15.93 3.69
C LEU A 135 -9.14 -15.18 2.38
N LEU A 136 -8.22 -14.31 1.92
CA LEU A 136 -8.44 -13.38 0.81
C LEU A 136 -9.74 -12.55 0.96
N LEU A 137 -10.07 -11.76 -0.06
CA LEU A 137 -11.37 -11.09 -0.12
C LEU A 137 -12.45 -12.07 -0.58
N PRO A 138 -13.65 -12.07 0.03
CA PRO A 138 -14.77 -12.90 -0.40
C PRO A 138 -15.07 -12.71 -1.88
N ARG A 139 -15.28 -13.82 -2.60
CA ARG A 139 -15.68 -13.82 -4.01
C ARG A 139 -17.12 -14.29 -4.15
N VAL A 140 -17.87 -13.65 -5.05
CA VAL A 140 -19.24 -14.05 -5.41
C VAL A 140 -19.30 -14.45 -6.87
N THR A 141 -20.10 -15.47 -7.20
CA THR A 141 -20.26 -15.95 -8.57
C THR A 141 -21.15 -14.99 -9.36
N MET A 142 -20.63 -14.45 -10.47
CA MET A 142 -21.39 -13.52 -11.33
C MET A 142 -22.46 -14.23 -12.19
N ARG A 143 -22.42 -15.56 -12.26
CA ARG A 143 -23.39 -16.39 -13.00
C ARG A 143 -23.68 -17.65 -12.20
N PRO A 144 -24.86 -18.28 -12.37
CA PRO A 144 -25.16 -19.56 -11.75
C PRO A 144 -24.12 -20.60 -12.14
N TYR A 145 -23.53 -21.26 -11.14
CA TYR A 145 -22.66 -22.39 -11.37
C TYR A 145 -23.52 -23.61 -11.70
N LYS A 146 -23.38 -24.15 -12.91
CA LYS A 146 -23.95 -25.46 -13.27
C LYS A 146 -22.94 -26.52 -12.86
N CYS A 147 -23.30 -27.36 -11.89
CA CYS A 147 -22.59 -28.59 -11.57
C CYS A 147 -22.75 -29.62 -12.69
#